data_AF-A0A1E7GGQ5-F1
#
_entry.id   AF-A0A1E7GGQ5-F1
#
_cell.length_a   1.000
_cell.length_b   1.000
_cell.length_c   1.000
_cell.angle_alpha   90.00
_cell.angle_beta   90.00
_cell.angle_gamma   90.00
#
_symmetry.space_group_name_H-M   'P 1'
#
loop_
_entity.id
_entity.type
_entity.pdbx_description
1 polymer ?
#
loop_
_entity_poly.entity_id
_entity_poly.type
_entity_poly.pdbx_seq_one_letter_code
_entity_poly.pdbx_strand_id
1 'polypeptide(L)'
;MHDLLKQNQEIWDLFTRKEEYSSKNLDEHGRVLYAQKDLKKAFEPEVSRYLVELGMKIEFPENKTFAVCLTHDVDDIYPPLSHMLLSSAHCLRNLNFQGSAAQFLWKFRGLEHSPYFNLSEIMDLEESFGAKSSFYFIAAEADPIRFRYDIEDIGHHLGEVSDRGWEVGLHGGYYSFDNLEAIKKEKKRLEVVLGKKVLGFRNHYLRFKTPDSWEILADASFRYDSTFGHSNSAGFRNGMCHPFRPYNLKEDREIRILEIPLVIMDVALFAISKSFEEAWECTKKLIDITAKLNGVITLLWHNFVFGCSFRRDWVRLYEKVLQYCSERGAWMTSGEEIYRWWENRS
;
A
#
# COMPACT_ATOMS: atom_id res chain seq x y z
N MET A 1 0.99 -14.32 -20.71
CA MET A 1 -0.08 -14.30 -19.69
C MET A 1 -1.43 -13.97 -20.30
N HIS A 2 -1.61 -12.81 -20.96
CA HIS A 2 -2.92 -12.37 -21.44
C HIS A 2 -3.58 -13.32 -22.44
N ASP A 3 -2.83 -13.95 -23.34
CA ASP A 3 -3.40 -14.93 -24.29
C ASP A 3 -4.05 -16.13 -23.60
N LEU A 4 -3.54 -16.55 -22.43
CA LEU A 4 -4.14 -17.60 -21.62
C LEU A 4 -5.44 -17.10 -20.96
N LEU A 5 -5.40 -15.88 -20.41
CA LEU A 5 -6.57 -15.27 -19.77
C LEU A 5 -7.72 -15.06 -20.76
N LYS A 6 -7.42 -14.63 -22.00
CA LYS A 6 -8.41 -14.42 -23.08
C LYS A 6 -9.17 -15.70 -23.48
N GLN A 7 -8.70 -16.89 -23.11
CA GLN A 7 -9.40 -18.15 -23.36
C GLN A 7 -10.65 -18.33 -22.49
N ASN A 8 -10.76 -17.58 -21.39
CA ASN A 8 -11.93 -17.58 -20.51
C ASN A 8 -12.43 -16.15 -20.31
N GLN A 9 -13.59 -15.83 -20.89
CA GLN A 9 -14.14 -14.47 -20.88
C GLN A 9 -14.41 -13.94 -19.47
N GLU A 10 -14.87 -14.78 -18.54
CA GLU A 10 -15.17 -14.35 -17.16
C GLU A 10 -13.89 -13.98 -16.41
N ILE A 11 -12.84 -14.79 -16.57
CA ILE A 11 -11.52 -14.54 -15.99
C ILE A 11 -10.88 -13.30 -16.62
N TRP A 12 -11.00 -13.13 -17.93
CA TRP A 12 -10.51 -11.96 -18.63
C TRP A 12 -11.22 -10.66 -18.20
N ASP A 13 -12.55 -10.70 -18.08
CA ASP A 13 -13.34 -9.56 -17.63
C ASP A 13 -13.00 -9.20 -16.17
N LEU A 14 -12.79 -10.20 -15.30
CA LEU A 14 -12.32 -9.99 -13.92
C LEU A 14 -10.92 -9.39 -13.87
N PHE A 15 -9.96 -9.94 -14.62
CA PHE A 15 -8.57 -9.48 -14.68
C PHE A 15 -8.48 -8.00 -15.11
N THR A 16 -9.21 -7.65 -16.17
CA THR A 16 -9.22 -6.31 -16.75
C THR A 16 -10.16 -5.34 -16.04
N ARG A 17 -11.00 -5.84 -15.11
CA ARG A 17 -12.10 -5.11 -14.48
C ARG A 17 -12.92 -4.33 -15.48
N LYS A 18 -13.37 -5.03 -16.52
CA LYS A 18 -14.11 -4.46 -17.65
C LYS A 18 -15.32 -3.62 -17.20
N GLU A 19 -15.97 -4.00 -16.11
CA GLU A 19 -17.09 -3.27 -15.52
C GLU A 19 -16.72 -1.87 -15.02
N GLU A 20 -15.46 -1.61 -14.68
CA GLU A 20 -14.98 -0.32 -14.16
C GLU A 20 -14.86 0.74 -15.27
N TYR A 21 -14.68 0.33 -16.53
CA TYR A 21 -14.52 1.23 -17.68
C TYR A 21 -15.73 2.16 -17.88
N SER A 22 -16.91 1.73 -17.46
CA SER A 22 -18.17 2.47 -17.61
C SER A 22 -18.96 2.61 -16.31
N SER A 23 -18.33 2.31 -15.16
CA SER A 23 -19.03 2.38 -13.88
C SER A 23 -19.44 3.82 -13.56
N LYS A 24 -20.71 3.98 -13.17
CA LYS A 24 -21.25 5.24 -12.61
C LYS A 24 -21.46 5.15 -11.10
N ASN A 25 -21.25 3.98 -10.51
CA ASN A 25 -21.41 3.74 -9.09
C ASN A 25 -20.09 4.07 -8.39
N LEU A 26 -19.92 5.34 -8.04
CA LEU A 26 -18.71 5.86 -7.43
C LEU A 26 -19.02 6.40 -6.02
N ASP A 27 -18.05 6.32 -5.14
CA ASP A 27 -18.10 6.99 -3.84
C ASP A 27 -17.74 8.49 -3.92
N GLU A 28 -17.73 9.17 -2.78
CA GLU A 28 -17.40 10.60 -2.68
C GLU A 28 -15.99 10.96 -3.15
N HIS A 29 -15.10 9.97 -3.29
CA HIS A 29 -13.73 10.14 -3.77
C HIS A 29 -13.58 9.76 -5.25
N GLY A 30 -14.67 9.37 -5.92
CA GLY A 30 -14.66 8.93 -7.32
C GLY A 30 -14.13 7.50 -7.51
N ARG A 31 -14.13 6.67 -6.46
CA ARG A 31 -13.70 5.26 -6.52
C ARG A 31 -14.89 4.37 -6.78
N VAL A 32 -14.68 3.28 -7.52
CA VAL A 32 -15.75 2.31 -7.83
C VAL A 32 -16.25 1.64 -6.55
N LEU A 33 -17.56 1.66 -6.33
CA LEU A 33 -18.23 0.96 -5.25
C LEU A 33 -18.65 -0.44 -5.69
N TYR A 34 -18.27 -1.45 -4.90
CA TYR A 34 -18.61 -2.84 -5.13
C TYR A 34 -19.75 -3.31 -4.24
N ALA A 35 -20.57 -4.23 -4.76
CA ALA A 35 -21.56 -4.90 -3.95
C ALA A 35 -20.88 -5.85 -2.95
N GLN A 36 -21.51 -6.07 -1.80
CA GLN A 36 -21.01 -6.96 -0.76
C GLN A 36 -20.72 -8.38 -1.25
N LYS A 37 -21.49 -8.88 -2.23
CA LYS A 37 -21.24 -10.19 -2.85
C LYS A 37 -19.90 -10.24 -3.59
N ASP A 38 -19.50 -9.14 -4.23
CA ASP A 38 -18.28 -9.08 -5.05
C ASP A 38 -17.07 -8.90 -4.13
N LEU A 39 -17.20 -8.12 -3.06
CA LEU A 39 -16.19 -8.02 -2.00
C LEU A 39 -15.92 -9.36 -1.32
N LYS A 40 -16.96 -10.17 -1.08
CA LYS A 40 -16.78 -11.53 -0.55
C LYS A 40 -16.03 -12.45 -1.51
N LYS A 41 -16.29 -12.34 -2.81
CA LYS A 41 -15.55 -13.10 -3.84
C LYS A 41 -14.09 -12.67 -3.93
N ALA A 42 -13.79 -11.40 -3.70
CA ALA A 42 -12.43 -10.86 -3.73
C ALA A 42 -11.48 -11.51 -2.70
N PHE A 43 -11.97 -12.30 -1.74
CA PHE A 43 -11.10 -13.10 -0.86
C PHE A 43 -10.47 -14.30 -1.55
N GLU A 44 -10.86 -14.62 -2.78
CA GLU A 44 -10.26 -15.65 -3.61
C GLU A 44 -9.58 -15.02 -4.84
N PRO A 45 -8.29 -15.29 -5.10
CA PRO A 45 -7.58 -14.77 -6.25
C PRO A 45 -7.86 -15.64 -7.49
N GLU A 46 -9.10 -15.61 -7.98
CA GLU A 46 -9.60 -16.49 -9.06
C GLU A 46 -8.72 -16.45 -10.32
N VAL A 47 -8.26 -15.27 -10.73
CA VAL A 47 -7.40 -15.12 -11.92
C VAL A 47 -6.04 -15.76 -11.71
N SER A 48 -5.41 -15.54 -10.55
CA SER A 48 -4.13 -16.19 -10.24
C SER A 48 -4.26 -17.70 -10.08
N ARG A 49 -5.35 -18.20 -9.48
CA ARG A 49 -5.62 -19.63 -9.41
C ARG A 49 -5.72 -20.25 -10.80
N TYR A 50 -6.47 -19.62 -11.71
CA TYR A 50 -6.58 -20.04 -13.10
C TYR A 50 -5.21 -20.09 -13.80
N LEU A 51 -4.37 -19.06 -13.63
CA LEU A 51 -3.03 -19.05 -14.20
C LEU A 51 -2.12 -20.16 -13.64
N VAL A 52 -2.19 -20.42 -12.33
CA VAL A 52 -1.43 -21.51 -11.68
C VAL A 52 -1.89 -22.88 -12.17
N GLU A 53 -3.19 -23.10 -12.34
CA GLU A 53 -3.75 -24.34 -12.90
C GLU A 53 -3.29 -24.58 -14.36
N LEU A 54 -3.07 -23.50 -15.12
CA LEU A 54 -2.46 -23.54 -16.45
C LEU A 54 -0.92 -23.64 -16.44
N GLY A 55 -0.31 -23.79 -15.27
CA GLY A 55 1.12 -24.05 -15.12
C GLY A 55 2.00 -22.83 -14.84
N MET A 56 1.42 -21.67 -14.52
CA MET A 56 2.21 -20.53 -14.03
C MET A 56 2.90 -20.92 -12.71
N LYS A 57 4.24 -20.84 -12.69
CA LYS A 57 5.06 -21.09 -11.50
C LYS A 57 5.92 -19.88 -11.21
N ILE A 58 5.77 -19.35 -10.01
CA ILE A 58 6.59 -18.26 -9.49
C ILE A 58 7.46 -18.80 -8.36
N GLU A 59 8.72 -18.40 -8.40
CA GLU A 59 9.70 -18.65 -7.35
C GLU A 59 10.28 -17.29 -6.96
N PHE A 60 10.52 -17.11 -5.67
CA PHE A 60 11.13 -15.89 -5.13
C PHE A 60 12.59 -16.16 -4.75
N PRO A 61 13.40 -15.10 -4.52
CA PRO A 61 14.79 -15.26 -4.11
C PRO A 61 14.93 -16.25 -2.95
N GLU A 62 16.08 -16.94 -2.89
CA GLU A 62 16.37 -17.91 -1.82
C GLU A 62 15.33 -19.05 -1.70
N ASN A 63 14.67 -19.42 -2.80
CA ASN A 63 13.63 -20.46 -2.84
C ASN A 63 12.43 -20.17 -1.90
N LYS A 64 12.17 -18.89 -1.61
CA LYS A 64 11.01 -18.49 -0.82
C LYS A 64 9.75 -18.80 -1.62
N THR A 65 8.73 -19.32 -0.93
CA THR A 65 7.51 -19.81 -1.58
C THR A 65 6.56 -18.69 -1.95
N PHE A 66 6.57 -17.57 -1.22
CA PHE A 66 5.76 -16.39 -1.48
C PHE A 66 6.45 -15.12 -1.02
N ALA A 67 5.95 -13.97 -1.46
CA ALA A 67 6.46 -12.67 -1.05
C ALA A 67 5.39 -11.82 -0.35
N VAL A 68 5.87 -10.88 0.47
CA VAL A 68 5.06 -9.87 1.13
C VAL A 68 5.63 -8.51 0.73
N CYS A 69 4.83 -7.72 0.04
CA CYS A 69 5.15 -6.34 -0.30
C CYS A 69 4.69 -5.45 0.86
N LEU A 70 5.62 -4.97 1.67
CA LEU A 70 5.34 -4.10 2.81
C LEU A 70 5.32 -2.65 2.35
N THR A 71 4.26 -1.92 2.70
CA THR A 71 4.08 -0.53 2.29
C THR A 71 3.51 0.33 3.41
N HIS A 72 3.92 1.60 3.41
CA HIS A 72 3.48 2.61 4.36
C HIS A 72 3.14 3.91 3.66
N ASP A 73 1.91 4.39 3.85
CA ASP A 73 1.53 5.73 3.42
C ASP A 73 1.86 6.69 4.57
N VAL A 74 2.77 7.63 4.30
CA VAL A 74 3.21 8.66 5.25
C VAL A 74 2.24 9.84 5.15
N ASP A 75 1.04 9.68 5.72
CA ASP A 75 -0.03 10.65 5.62
C ASP A 75 0.20 11.88 6.52
N ASP A 76 0.67 11.64 7.74
CA ASP A 76 0.75 12.66 8.77
C ASP A 76 2.04 12.52 9.56
N ILE A 77 2.93 13.52 9.52
CA ILE A 77 4.09 13.60 10.42
C ILE A 77 3.82 14.48 11.65
N TYR A 78 2.77 15.29 11.57
CA TYR A 78 2.26 16.12 12.65
C TYR A 78 0.93 15.56 13.15
N PRO A 79 0.82 15.17 14.44
CA PRO A 79 -0.40 14.59 14.96
C PRO A 79 -1.54 15.64 14.97
N PRO A 80 -2.70 15.34 14.35
CA PRO A 80 -3.87 16.21 14.47
C PRO A 80 -4.35 16.29 15.93
N LEU A 81 -4.93 17.43 16.31
CA LEU A 81 -5.32 17.73 17.69
C LEU A 81 -6.27 16.69 18.29
N SER A 82 -7.23 16.20 17.51
CA SER A 82 -8.15 15.14 17.93
C SER A 82 -7.42 13.86 18.32
N HIS A 83 -6.41 13.45 17.56
CA HIS A 83 -5.64 12.23 17.86
C HIS A 83 -4.74 12.43 19.08
N MET A 84 -4.10 13.61 19.25
CA MET A 84 -3.33 13.91 20.47
C MET A 84 -4.20 13.81 21.73
N LEU A 85 -5.40 14.39 21.70
CA LEU A 85 -6.33 14.36 22.84
C LEU A 85 -6.80 12.94 23.16
N LEU A 86 -7.22 12.17 22.16
CA LEU A 86 -7.65 10.78 22.33
C LEU A 86 -6.51 9.88 22.83
N SER A 87 -5.30 10.02 22.26
CA SER A 87 -4.11 9.29 22.69
C SER A 87 -3.74 9.63 24.13
N SER A 88 -3.77 10.91 24.51
CA SER A 88 -3.51 11.33 25.88
C SER A 88 -4.53 10.76 26.87
N ALA A 89 -5.82 10.86 26.56
CA ALA A 89 -6.88 10.32 27.40
C ALA A 89 -6.74 8.80 27.60
N HIS A 90 -6.40 8.07 26.53
CA HIS A 90 -6.14 6.63 26.63
C HIS A 90 -4.87 6.31 27.43
N CYS A 91 -3.79 7.07 27.26
CA CYS A 91 -2.57 6.93 28.06
C CYS A 91 -2.86 7.13 29.56
N LEU A 92 -3.57 8.20 29.92
CA LEU A 92 -3.97 8.50 31.31
C LEU A 92 -4.86 7.39 31.89
N ARG A 93 -5.83 6.88 31.12
CA ARG A 93 -6.67 5.74 31.52
C ARG A 93 -5.85 4.49 31.86
N ASN A 94 -4.72 4.30 31.19
CA ASN A 94 -3.79 3.19 31.43
C ASN A 94 -2.62 3.56 32.36
N LEU A 95 -2.70 4.67 33.10
CA LEU A 95 -1.66 5.16 34.01
C LEU A 95 -0.29 5.42 33.34
N ASN A 96 -0.25 5.59 32.02
CA ASN A 96 0.95 5.92 31.27
C ASN A 96 1.09 7.45 31.12
N PHE A 97 1.55 8.11 32.19
CA PHE A 97 1.73 9.57 32.22
C PHE A 97 2.82 10.06 31.26
N GLN A 98 3.87 9.28 31.04
CA GLN A 98 4.95 9.62 30.09
C GLN A 98 4.43 9.64 28.65
N GLY A 99 3.65 8.63 28.26
CA GLY A 99 3.01 8.58 26.95
C GLY A 99 2.04 9.74 26.73
N SER A 100 1.29 10.14 27.76
CA SER A 100 0.43 11.33 27.69
C SER A 100 1.24 12.62 27.49
N ALA A 101 2.33 12.80 28.23
CA ALA A 101 3.20 13.96 28.09
C ALA A 101 3.86 14.03 26.69
N ALA A 102 4.32 12.89 26.16
CA ALA A 102 4.96 12.81 24.84
C ALA A 102 4.05 13.33 23.72
N GLN A 103 2.73 13.12 23.81
CA GLN A 103 1.75 13.59 22.82
C GLN A 103 1.71 15.13 22.68
N PHE A 104 2.17 15.88 23.69
CA PHE A 104 2.19 17.35 23.65
C PHE A 104 3.62 17.94 23.63
N LEU A 105 4.57 17.29 24.30
CA LEU A 105 5.92 17.82 24.48
C LEU A 105 6.76 17.81 23.20
N TRP A 106 6.39 17.01 22.20
CA TRP A 106 7.11 16.95 20.92
C TRP A 106 7.22 18.32 20.25
N LYS A 107 6.20 19.17 20.36
CA LYS A 107 6.19 20.54 19.78
C LYS A 107 7.34 21.41 20.28
N PHE A 108 7.81 21.16 21.50
CA PHE A 108 8.93 21.91 22.09
C PHE A 108 10.28 21.25 21.82
N ARG A 109 10.30 19.98 21.39
CA ARG A 109 11.52 19.19 21.17
C ARG A 109 11.85 18.98 19.69
N GLY A 110 10.95 19.36 18.78
CA GLY A 110 11.12 19.23 17.33
C GLY A 110 10.42 18.01 16.74
N LEU A 111 10.42 17.94 15.40
CA LEU A 111 9.73 16.91 14.62
C LEU A 111 10.18 15.49 14.97
N GLU A 112 11.47 15.28 15.26
CA GLU A 112 12.06 14.00 15.66
C GLU A 112 11.40 13.35 16.88
N HIS A 113 10.76 14.17 17.71
CA HIS A 113 10.07 13.69 18.90
C HIS A 113 8.56 13.55 18.68
N SER A 114 8.07 13.85 17.48
CA SER A 114 6.67 13.70 17.12
C SER A 114 6.30 12.23 17.18
N PRO A 115 5.19 11.86 17.84
CA PRO A 115 4.74 10.46 17.85
C PRO A 115 4.39 9.93 16.45
N TYR A 116 4.24 10.82 15.48
CA TYR A 116 3.88 10.51 14.10
C TYR A 116 5.09 10.48 13.17
N PHE A 117 6.24 10.96 13.64
CA PHE A 117 7.49 10.87 12.91
C PHE A 117 8.27 9.64 13.35
N ASN A 118 7.76 8.48 12.93
CA ASN A 118 8.13 7.15 13.43
C ASN A 118 8.75 6.26 12.34
N LEU A 119 9.34 6.87 11.30
CA LEU A 119 9.93 6.15 10.18
C LEU A 119 11.03 5.19 10.64
N SER A 120 11.97 5.65 11.47
CA SER A 120 13.06 4.82 11.98
C SER A 120 12.56 3.71 12.91
N GLU A 121 11.51 3.96 13.71
CA GLU A 121 10.88 2.92 14.55
C GLU A 121 10.27 1.79 13.71
N ILE A 122 9.60 2.14 12.61
CA ILE A 122 9.03 1.17 11.67
C ILE A 122 10.15 0.38 10.99
N MET A 123 11.20 1.06 10.51
CA MET A 123 12.36 0.41 9.88
C MET A 123 13.06 -0.55 10.84
N ASP A 124 13.30 -0.15 12.10
CA ASP A 124 13.93 -1.00 13.12
C ASP A 124 13.10 -2.25 13.42
N LEU A 125 11.76 -2.09 13.51
CA LEU A 125 10.84 -3.21 13.69
C LEU A 125 10.95 -4.20 12.51
N GLU A 126 10.86 -3.72 11.28
CA GLU A 126 10.95 -4.56 10.09
C GLU A 126 12.32 -5.23 9.94
N GLU A 127 13.40 -4.51 10.22
CA GLU A 127 14.77 -5.00 10.20
C GLU A 127 14.96 -6.17 11.16
N SER A 128 14.28 -6.15 12.33
CA SER A 128 14.32 -7.25 13.29
C SER A 128 13.75 -8.57 12.75
N PHE A 129 12.95 -8.51 11.68
CA PHE A 129 12.44 -9.67 10.94
C PHE A 129 13.16 -9.91 9.61
N GLY A 130 14.23 -9.17 9.31
CA GLY A 130 14.94 -9.19 8.03
C GLY A 130 14.08 -8.66 6.87
N ALA A 131 13.10 -7.81 7.16
CA ALA A 131 12.18 -7.25 6.19
C ALA A 131 12.55 -5.81 5.82
N LYS A 132 12.03 -5.37 4.68
CA LYS A 132 12.09 -3.98 4.20
C LYS A 132 10.74 -3.58 3.60
N SER A 133 10.48 -2.28 3.48
CA SER A 133 9.22 -1.76 2.96
C SER A 133 9.40 -0.54 2.06
N SER A 134 8.30 -0.12 1.42
CA SER A 134 8.19 1.15 0.70
C SER A 134 7.45 2.18 1.54
N PHE A 135 8.03 3.37 1.72
CA PHE A 135 7.34 4.53 2.26
C PHE A 135 6.89 5.44 1.12
N TYR A 136 5.58 5.66 1.00
CA TYR A 136 4.99 6.59 0.04
C TYR A 136 4.76 7.95 0.70
N PHE A 137 5.38 9.00 0.16
CA PHE A 137 5.34 10.36 0.72
C PHE A 137 4.53 11.33 -0.14
N ILE A 138 3.74 12.19 0.51
CA ILE A 138 2.96 13.23 -0.17
C ILE A 138 3.91 14.36 -0.57
N ALA A 139 3.94 14.68 -1.86
CA ALA A 139 4.64 15.85 -2.41
C ALA A 139 3.67 16.93 -2.93
N ALA A 140 2.37 16.73 -2.74
CA ALA A 140 1.32 17.65 -3.15
C ALA A 140 1.26 18.90 -2.25
N GLU A 141 0.91 20.05 -2.83
CA GLU A 141 0.75 21.31 -2.10
C GLU A 141 -0.63 21.44 -1.44
N ALA A 142 -1.60 20.61 -1.85
CA ALA A 142 -2.99 20.67 -1.40
C ALA A 142 -3.58 19.29 -1.12
N ASP A 143 -4.45 19.23 -0.11
CA ASP A 143 -5.15 18.05 0.36
C ASP A 143 -6.57 18.47 0.81
N PRO A 144 -7.59 17.61 0.63
CA PRO A 144 -9.00 17.96 0.88
C PRO A 144 -9.32 18.32 2.33
N ILE A 145 -8.52 17.86 3.30
CA ILE A 145 -8.75 18.11 4.72
C ILE A 145 -7.86 19.26 5.20
N ARG A 146 -6.55 19.15 4.99
CA ARG A 146 -5.56 20.11 5.48
C ARG A 146 -4.21 19.89 4.81
N PHE A 147 -3.37 20.93 4.83
CA PHE A 147 -1.96 20.78 4.54
C PHE A 147 -1.32 19.74 5.48
N ARG A 148 -0.65 18.72 4.91
CA ARG A 148 -0.08 17.59 5.64
C ARG A 148 1.32 17.92 6.15
N TYR A 149 2.24 18.16 5.22
CA TYR A 149 3.62 18.59 5.47
C TYR A 149 4.26 19.03 4.17
N ASP A 150 5.38 19.74 4.29
CA ASP A 150 6.25 20.07 3.17
C ASP A 150 7.30 18.95 3.02
N ILE A 151 7.47 18.41 1.80
CA ILE A 151 8.40 17.30 1.57
C ILE A 151 9.86 17.78 1.69
N GLU A 152 10.12 19.05 1.37
CA GLU A 152 11.43 19.70 1.52
C GLU A 152 11.89 19.75 2.99
N ASP A 153 10.97 19.84 3.94
CA ASP A 153 11.29 19.91 5.38
C ASP A 153 11.85 18.58 5.92
N ILE A 154 11.58 17.46 5.25
CA ILE A 154 11.98 16.11 5.70
C ILE A 154 13.03 15.46 4.79
N GLY A 155 13.67 16.22 3.91
CA GLY A 155 14.59 15.67 2.89
C GLY A 155 15.75 14.85 3.46
N HIS A 156 16.32 15.25 4.60
CA HIS A 156 17.35 14.46 5.29
C HIS A 156 16.85 13.04 5.64
N HIS A 157 15.60 12.92 6.08
CA HIS A 157 15.01 11.63 6.46
C HIS A 157 14.67 10.76 5.27
N LEU A 158 14.31 11.37 4.13
CA LEU A 158 14.18 10.61 2.88
C LEU A 158 15.52 9.99 2.47
N GLY A 159 16.62 10.74 2.67
CA GLY A 159 17.98 10.24 2.53
C GLY A 159 18.25 9.06 3.45
N GLU A 160 17.96 9.19 4.75
CA GLU A 160 18.12 8.12 5.74
C GLU A 160 17.35 6.85 5.37
N VAL A 161 16.06 6.97 5.02
CA VAL A 161 15.23 5.84 4.56
C VAL A 161 15.90 5.13 3.39
N SER A 162 16.34 5.88 2.39
CA SER A 162 16.99 5.32 1.21
C SER A 162 18.36 4.70 1.50
N ASP A 163 19.15 5.29 2.40
CA ASP A 163 20.50 4.83 2.73
C ASP A 163 20.49 3.59 3.63
N ARG A 164 19.45 3.43 4.47
CA ARG A 164 19.15 2.16 5.16
C ARG A 164 18.62 1.09 4.20
N GLY A 165 18.25 1.48 2.98
CA GLY A 165 17.84 0.60 1.89
C GLY A 165 16.35 0.26 1.92
N TRP A 166 15.51 1.13 2.48
CA TRP A 166 14.07 1.17 2.27
C TRP A 166 13.75 2.00 1.03
N GLU A 167 12.59 1.75 0.44
CA GLU A 167 12.17 2.52 -0.73
C GLU A 167 11.45 3.81 -0.33
N VAL A 168 11.73 4.88 -1.11
CA VAL A 168 10.96 6.12 -1.12
C VAL A 168 10.12 6.17 -2.41
N GLY A 169 8.80 6.08 -2.25
CA GLY A 169 7.81 6.18 -3.33
C GLY A 169 7.02 7.48 -3.26
N LEU A 170 6.31 7.83 -4.35
CA LEU A 170 5.40 8.97 -4.35
C LEU A 170 4.01 8.56 -3.84
N HIS A 171 3.50 9.27 -2.83
CA HIS A 171 2.09 9.26 -2.48
C HIS A 171 1.37 10.38 -3.24
N GLY A 172 0.66 10.02 -4.31
CA GLY A 172 0.04 10.98 -5.23
C GLY A 172 -1.00 11.87 -4.54
N GLY A 173 -0.94 13.17 -4.80
CA GLY A 173 -1.88 14.15 -4.23
C GLY A 173 -3.33 13.86 -4.59
N TYR A 174 -4.25 14.15 -3.67
CA TYR A 174 -5.68 13.91 -3.86
C TYR A 174 -6.19 14.49 -5.19
N TYR A 175 -5.84 15.74 -5.51
CA TYR A 175 -6.30 16.44 -6.71
C TYR A 175 -5.48 16.14 -7.98
N SER A 176 -4.40 15.36 -7.88
CA SER A 176 -3.46 15.14 -8.99
C SER A 176 -3.72 13.83 -9.73
N PHE A 177 -4.52 12.92 -9.16
CA PHE A 177 -4.63 11.53 -9.63
C PHE A 177 -5.03 11.32 -11.10
N ASP A 178 -5.76 12.26 -11.70
CA ASP A 178 -6.23 12.23 -13.08
C ASP A 178 -5.55 13.31 -13.94
N ASN A 179 -4.43 13.87 -13.46
CA ASN A 179 -3.69 14.94 -14.12
C ASN A 179 -2.19 14.58 -14.23
N LEU A 180 -1.78 14.24 -15.45
CA LEU A 180 -0.41 13.87 -15.80
C LEU A 180 0.63 14.92 -15.39
N GLU A 181 0.36 16.19 -15.67
CA GLU A 181 1.33 17.26 -15.41
C GLU A 181 1.44 17.57 -13.91
N ALA A 182 0.34 17.43 -13.16
CA ALA A 182 0.37 17.54 -11.71
C ALA A 182 1.19 16.39 -11.08
N ILE A 183 0.97 15.15 -11.51
CA ILE A 183 1.75 13.99 -11.04
C ILE A 183 3.24 14.14 -11.39
N LYS A 184 3.58 14.60 -12.61
CA LYS A 184 4.97 14.87 -12.98
C LYS A 184 5.61 15.96 -12.11
N LYS A 185 4.86 17.00 -11.75
CA LYS A 185 5.32 18.07 -10.85
C LYS A 185 5.63 17.49 -9.46
N GLU A 186 4.71 16.72 -8.88
CA GLU A 186 4.89 16.07 -7.58
C GLU A 186 6.07 15.09 -7.58
N LYS A 187 6.17 14.24 -8.61
CA LYS A 187 7.29 13.33 -8.80
C LYS A 187 8.62 14.09 -8.85
N LYS A 188 8.70 15.13 -9.68
CA LYS A 188 9.91 15.95 -9.81
C LYS A 188 10.30 16.60 -8.48
N ARG A 189 9.32 17.10 -7.73
CA ARG A 189 9.55 17.70 -6.41
C ARG A 189 10.18 16.68 -5.45
N LEU A 190 9.61 15.48 -5.35
CA LEU A 190 10.15 14.40 -4.54
C LEU A 190 11.55 13.96 -5.00
N GLU A 191 11.77 13.77 -6.32
CA GLU A 191 13.07 13.39 -6.88
C GLU A 191 14.16 14.44 -6.61
N VAL A 192 13.82 15.74 -6.60
CA VAL A 192 14.76 16.82 -6.27
C VAL A 192 15.19 16.74 -4.81
N VAL A 193 14.25 16.54 -3.89
CA VAL A 193 14.53 16.44 -2.45
C VAL A 193 15.32 15.16 -2.15
N LEU A 194 14.94 14.03 -2.74
CA LEU A 194 15.57 12.73 -2.53
C LEU A 194 16.94 12.62 -3.23
N GLY A 195 17.15 13.34 -4.34
CA GLY A 195 18.33 13.21 -5.19
C GLY A 195 18.41 11.90 -5.98
N LYS A 196 17.34 11.10 -5.99
CA LYS A 196 17.23 9.80 -6.68
C LYS A 196 15.93 9.73 -7.49
N LYS A 197 15.86 8.80 -8.44
CA LYS A 197 14.63 8.54 -9.21
C LYS A 197 13.59 7.81 -8.37
N VAL A 198 12.33 8.18 -8.54
CA VAL A 198 11.20 7.54 -7.85
C VAL A 198 10.50 6.59 -8.80
N LEU A 199 10.44 5.31 -8.43
CA LEU A 199 9.92 4.24 -9.28
C LEU A 199 8.47 3.87 -8.95
N GLY A 200 8.14 3.81 -7.66
CA GLY A 200 6.84 3.41 -7.13
C GLY A 200 5.87 4.57 -6.92
N PHE A 201 4.59 4.24 -7.01
CA PHE A 201 3.48 5.16 -6.77
C PHE A 201 2.38 4.50 -5.92
N ARG A 202 1.77 5.29 -5.05
CA ARG A 202 0.52 4.97 -4.36
C ARG A 202 -0.35 6.21 -4.34
N ASN A 203 -1.60 6.12 -4.75
CA ASN A 203 -2.44 7.30 -4.79
C ASN A 203 -3.18 7.54 -3.46
N HIS A 204 -3.28 8.81 -3.02
CA HIS A 204 -4.02 9.15 -1.82
C HIS A 204 -5.48 8.72 -1.92
N TYR A 205 -6.03 8.17 -0.83
CA TYR A 205 -7.36 7.55 -0.75
C TYR A 205 -7.57 6.35 -1.68
N LEU A 206 -6.55 5.80 -2.33
CA LEU A 206 -6.70 4.80 -3.40
C LEU A 206 -7.61 5.29 -4.54
N ARG A 207 -7.62 6.60 -4.83
CA ARG A 207 -8.36 7.11 -6.00
C ARG A 207 -7.80 6.46 -7.26
N PHE A 208 -8.65 5.88 -8.09
CA PHE A 208 -8.20 5.07 -9.21
C PHE A 208 -9.26 5.00 -10.30
N LYS A 209 -8.83 5.16 -11.56
CA LYS A 209 -9.71 5.05 -12.72
C LYS A 209 -9.13 4.07 -13.73
N THR A 210 -9.82 2.96 -13.93
CA THR A 210 -9.42 1.93 -14.90
C THR A 210 -9.77 2.36 -16.34
N PRO A 211 -8.85 2.29 -17.32
CA PRO A 211 -7.40 2.07 -17.21
C PRO A 211 -6.59 3.38 -17.12
N ASP A 212 -7.27 4.54 -17.18
CA ASP A 212 -6.67 5.87 -17.33
C ASP A 212 -5.58 6.17 -16.29
N SER A 213 -5.75 5.76 -15.03
CA SER A 213 -4.72 5.95 -13.98
C SER A 213 -3.41 5.24 -14.31
N TRP A 214 -3.45 3.99 -14.82
CA TRP A 214 -2.24 3.29 -15.22
C TRP A 214 -1.55 3.95 -16.41
N GLU A 215 -2.31 4.44 -17.40
CA GLU A 215 -1.74 5.16 -18.55
C GLU A 215 -1.04 6.45 -18.10
N ILE A 216 -1.70 7.24 -17.24
CA ILE A 216 -1.13 8.47 -16.68
C ILE A 216 0.18 8.17 -15.92
N LEU A 217 0.21 7.12 -15.11
CA LEU A 217 1.41 6.76 -14.35
C LEU A 217 2.54 6.24 -15.25
N ALA A 218 2.22 5.48 -16.29
CA ALA A 218 3.19 5.05 -17.31
C ALA A 218 3.78 6.27 -18.05
N ASP A 219 2.96 7.24 -18.43
CA ASP A 219 3.39 8.49 -19.09
C ASP A 219 4.16 9.42 -18.14
N ALA A 220 3.90 9.36 -16.83
CA ALA A 220 4.69 9.99 -15.79
C ALA A 220 5.99 9.21 -15.46
N SER A 221 6.30 8.16 -16.24
CA SER A 221 7.50 7.34 -16.10
C SER A 221 7.63 6.63 -14.76
N PHE A 222 6.53 6.33 -14.07
CA PHE A 222 6.55 5.36 -12.98
C PHE A 222 6.80 3.96 -13.56
N ARG A 223 7.32 3.08 -12.71
CA ARG A 223 7.63 1.69 -13.09
C ARG A 223 6.61 0.72 -12.57
N TYR A 224 6.07 1.01 -11.40
CA TYR A 224 4.99 0.25 -10.84
C TYR A 224 4.00 1.14 -10.09
N ASP A 225 2.76 0.68 -10.01
CA ASP A 225 1.71 1.21 -9.16
C ASP A 225 1.34 0.15 -8.12
N SER A 226 0.94 0.61 -6.94
CA SER A 226 0.43 -0.26 -5.88
C SER A 226 -0.94 0.20 -5.37
N THR A 227 -1.57 1.16 -6.06
CA THR A 227 -2.86 1.74 -5.66
C THR A 227 -4.02 0.77 -5.79
N PHE A 228 -3.94 -0.19 -6.70
CA PHE A 228 -5.10 -0.97 -7.11
C PHE A 228 -5.52 -2.00 -6.05
N GLY A 229 -6.46 -1.59 -5.20
CA GLY A 229 -7.07 -2.41 -4.15
C GLY A 229 -8.46 -1.92 -3.76
N HIS A 230 -9.00 -2.49 -2.68
CA HIS A 230 -10.29 -2.09 -2.10
C HIS A 230 -10.10 -1.06 -0.99
N SER A 231 -10.82 0.06 -1.05
CA SER A 231 -10.75 1.13 -0.05
C SER A 231 -11.56 0.85 1.22
N ASN A 232 -12.55 -0.03 1.14
CA ASN A 232 -13.51 -0.33 2.21
C ASN A 232 -13.63 -1.83 2.54
N SER A 233 -12.67 -2.64 2.08
CA SER A 233 -12.56 -4.07 2.33
C SER A 233 -11.10 -4.51 2.16
N ALA A 234 -10.80 -5.77 2.46
CA ALA A 234 -9.59 -6.45 2.00
C ALA A 234 -9.90 -7.39 0.82
N GLY A 235 -8.86 -7.86 0.13
CA GLY A 235 -8.97 -8.89 -0.92
C GLY A 235 -8.32 -8.51 -2.25
N PHE A 236 -8.37 -9.44 -3.20
CA PHE A 236 -7.78 -9.38 -4.53
C PHE A 236 -8.76 -8.73 -5.54
N ARG A 237 -8.63 -7.41 -5.74
CA ARG A 237 -9.58 -6.61 -6.54
C ARG A 237 -9.90 -7.17 -7.94
N ASN A 238 -8.91 -7.66 -8.66
CA ASN A 238 -9.06 -8.31 -9.97
C ASN A 238 -8.70 -9.80 -9.93
N GLY A 239 -8.80 -10.44 -8.77
CA GLY A 239 -8.45 -11.85 -8.59
C GLY A 239 -6.96 -12.16 -8.76
N MET A 240 -6.09 -11.15 -8.77
CA MET A 240 -4.64 -11.33 -8.85
C MET A 240 -3.97 -11.29 -7.47
N CYS A 241 -3.19 -12.32 -7.15
CA CYS A 241 -2.21 -12.30 -6.07
C CYS A 241 -0.78 -12.27 -6.62
N HIS A 242 -0.59 -11.94 -7.90
CA HIS A 242 0.71 -11.81 -8.55
C HIS A 242 0.77 -10.42 -9.21
N PRO A 243 1.93 -9.74 -9.19
CA PRO A 243 2.15 -8.56 -10.01
C PRO A 243 1.85 -8.85 -11.48
N PHE A 244 1.27 -7.87 -12.16
CA PHE A 244 0.82 -8.03 -13.54
C PHE A 244 0.95 -6.73 -14.32
N ARG A 245 1.07 -6.84 -15.65
CA ARG A 245 0.95 -5.67 -16.52
C ARG A 245 -0.52 -5.49 -16.91
N PRO A 246 -1.14 -4.35 -16.60
CA PRO A 246 -2.53 -4.08 -16.96
C PRO A 246 -2.74 -4.08 -18.47
N TYR A 247 -3.99 -4.32 -18.89
CA TYR A 247 -4.39 -4.29 -20.29
C TYR A 247 -5.44 -3.20 -20.52
N ASN A 248 -5.17 -2.34 -21.49
CA ASN A 248 -6.11 -1.32 -21.94
C ASN A 248 -7.04 -1.90 -23.01
N LEU A 249 -8.30 -2.13 -22.65
CA LEU A 249 -9.31 -2.68 -23.56
C LEU A 249 -9.72 -1.70 -24.67
N LYS A 250 -9.55 -0.39 -24.48
CA LYS A 250 -9.91 0.63 -25.49
C LYS A 250 -8.89 0.66 -26.63
N GLU A 251 -7.61 0.49 -26.28
CA GLU A 251 -6.49 0.55 -27.23
C GLU A 251 -5.97 -0.85 -27.62
N ASP A 252 -6.57 -1.90 -27.06
CA ASP A 252 -6.20 -3.30 -27.27
C ASP A 252 -4.70 -3.58 -27.10
N ARG A 253 -4.12 -3.06 -26.01
CA ARG A 253 -2.70 -3.21 -25.70
C ARG A 253 -2.40 -3.31 -24.22
N GLU A 254 -1.24 -3.85 -23.91
CA GLU A 254 -0.65 -3.78 -22.57
C GLU A 254 -0.24 -2.35 -22.22
N ILE A 255 -0.37 -1.98 -20.94
CA ILE A 255 0.12 -0.71 -20.39
C ILE A 255 1.51 -0.93 -19.83
N ARG A 256 2.45 -0.03 -20.13
CA ARG A 256 3.87 -0.15 -19.74
C ARG A 256 4.13 0.25 -18.28
N ILE A 257 3.40 -0.39 -17.37
CA ILE A 257 3.54 -0.26 -15.92
C ILE A 257 3.24 -1.62 -15.27
N LEU A 258 3.93 -1.93 -14.18
CA LEU A 258 3.61 -3.11 -13.36
C LEU A 258 2.62 -2.72 -12.27
N GLU A 259 1.50 -3.44 -12.14
CA GLU A 259 0.63 -3.31 -10.97
C GLU A 259 1.07 -4.33 -9.90
N ILE A 260 1.28 -3.86 -8.68
CA ILE A 260 1.49 -4.67 -7.48
C ILE A 260 0.26 -4.48 -6.58
N PRO A 261 -0.80 -5.29 -6.79
CA PRO A 261 -2.13 -4.97 -6.27
C PRO A 261 -2.16 -4.95 -4.74
N LEU A 262 -2.86 -3.96 -4.18
CA LEU A 262 -3.08 -3.85 -2.74
C LEU A 262 -4.11 -4.87 -2.28
N VAL A 263 -3.77 -5.66 -1.25
CA VAL A 263 -4.64 -6.70 -0.71
C VAL A 263 -5.20 -6.33 0.66
N ILE A 264 -4.36 -5.81 1.56
CA ILE A 264 -4.76 -5.44 2.91
C ILE A 264 -4.31 -4.01 3.20
N MET A 265 -5.25 -3.19 3.65
CA MET A 265 -4.99 -1.87 4.20
C MET A 265 -5.56 -1.83 5.61
N ASP A 266 -4.75 -1.42 6.59
CA ASP A 266 -5.09 -1.33 8.00
C ASP A 266 -6.47 -0.67 8.27
N VAL A 267 -6.74 0.52 7.71
CA VAL A 267 -7.99 1.26 7.94
C VAL A 267 -9.21 0.54 7.38
N ALA A 268 -9.08 -0.13 6.24
CA ALA A 268 -10.16 -0.91 5.66
C ALA A 268 -10.40 -2.21 6.45
N LEU A 269 -9.32 -2.90 6.84
CA LEU A 269 -9.39 -4.14 7.60
C LEU A 269 -10.10 -3.95 8.94
N PHE A 270 -9.71 -2.92 9.70
CA PHE A 270 -10.35 -2.64 10.99
C PHE A 270 -11.73 -1.98 10.87
N ALA A 271 -12.09 -1.41 9.71
CA ALA A 271 -13.46 -0.95 9.47
C ALA A 271 -14.44 -2.13 9.28
N ILE A 272 -13.97 -3.27 8.76
CA ILE A 272 -14.80 -4.47 8.54
C ILE A 272 -14.70 -5.51 9.66
N SER A 273 -13.75 -5.35 10.59
CA SER A 273 -13.51 -6.29 11.68
C SER A 273 -14.04 -5.75 13.01
N LYS A 274 -14.70 -6.60 13.80
CA LYS A 274 -15.26 -6.22 15.11
C LYS A 274 -14.29 -6.44 16.28
N SER A 275 -13.23 -7.22 16.06
CA SER A 275 -12.20 -7.47 17.06
C SER A 275 -10.83 -7.69 16.42
N PHE A 276 -9.79 -7.71 17.26
CA PHE A 276 -8.43 -8.06 16.86
C PHE A 276 -8.37 -9.48 16.26
N GLU A 277 -9.10 -10.44 16.83
CA GLU A 277 -9.15 -11.82 16.36
C GLU A 277 -9.78 -11.91 14.96
N GLU A 278 -10.85 -11.17 14.70
CA GLU A 278 -11.48 -11.14 13.37
C GLU A 278 -10.54 -10.52 12.32
N ALA A 279 -9.86 -9.42 12.67
CA ALA A 279 -8.86 -8.79 11.80
C ALA A 279 -7.68 -9.73 11.52
N TRP A 280 -7.24 -10.47 12.54
CA TRP A 280 -6.18 -11.46 12.42
C TRP A 280 -6.58 -12.64 11.55
N GLU A 281 -7.75 -13.25 11.75
CA GLU A 281 -8.19 -14.40 10.95
C GLU A 281 -8.42 -14.01 9.48
N CYS A 282 -8.96 -12.81 9.24
CA CYS A 282 -9.08 -12.22 7.91
C CYS A 282 -7.71 -12.10 7.22
N THR A 283 -6.75 -11.50 7.91
CA THR A 283 -5.38 -11.29 7.42
C THR A 283 -4.66 -12.61 7.17
N LYS A 284 -4.71 -13.52 8.14
CA LYS A 284 -4.10 -14.84 8.06
C LYS A 284 -4.64 -15.63 6.87
N LYS A 285 -5.96 -15.61 6.64
CA LYS A 285 -6.58 -16.28 5.49
C LYS A 285 -6.00 -15.78 4.16
N LEU A 286 -5.88 -14.46 3.99
CA LEU A 286 -5.35 -13.86 2.76
C LEU A 286 -3.87 -14.23 2.56
N ILE A 287 -3.05 -14.16 3.62
CA ILE A 287 -1.64 -14.61 3.58
C ILE A 287 -1.54 -16.08 3.19
N ASP A 288 -2.36 -16.95 3.80
CA ASP A 288 -2.34 -18.39 3.55
C ASP A 288 -2.75 -18.74 2.11
N ILE A 289 -3.70 -18.01 1.53
CA ILE A 289 -4.10 -18.20 0.13
C ILE A 289 -2.99 -17.74 -0.81
N THR A 290 -2.40 -16.57 -0.58
CA THR A 290 -1.27 -16.08 -1.40
C THR A 290 -0.09 -17.05 -1.34
N ALA A 291 0.24 -17.56 -0.15
CA ALA A 291 1.33 -18.49 0.04
C ALA A 291 1.12 -19.83 -0.70
N LYS A 292 -0.13 -20.31 -0.78
CA LYS A 292 -0.47 -21.54 -1.52
C LYS A 292 -0.32 -21.39 -3.04
N LEU A 293 -0.39 -20.16 -3.55
CA LEU A 293 -0.32 -19.88 -4.99
C LEU A 293 1.04 -19.30 -5.41
N ASN A 294 2.01 -19.27 -4.51
CA ASN A 294 3.30 -18.61 -4.70
C ASN A 294 3.17 -17.15 -5.18
N GLY A 295 2.25 -16.42 -4.56
CA GLY A 295 1.97 -15.02 -4.90
C GLY A 295 2.75 -13.98 -4.09
N VAL A 296 2.37 -12.72 -4.31
CA VAL A 296 2.76 -11.54 -3.55
C VAL A 296 1.53 -10.99 -2.83
N ILE A 297 1.61 -10.79 -1.52
CA ILE A 297 0.58 -10.08 -0.75
C ILE A 297 1.08 -8.70 -0.37
N THR A 298 0.32 -7.67 -0.75
CA THR A 298 0.68 -6.28 -0.46
C THR A 298 -0.08 -5.78 0.76
N LEU A 299 0.67 -5.27 1.74
CA LEU A 299 0.16 -4.78 3.02
C LEU A 299 0.42 -3.27 3.12
N LEU A 300 -0.61 -2.49 3.41
CA LEU A 300 -0.53 -1.05 3.67
C LEU A 300 -0.86 -0.75 5.14
N TRP A 301 0.12 -0.22 5.87
CA TRP A 301 -0.04 0.32 7.22
C TRP A 301 0.35 1.79 7.26
N HIS A 302 -0.54 2.67 7.70
CA HIS A 302 -0.26 4.10 7.73
C HIS A 302 0.62 4.47 8.93
N ASN A 303 1.54 5.42 8.74
CA ASN A 303 2.48 5.83 9.78
C ASN A 303 1.78 6.38 11.05
N PHE A 304 0.63 7.06 10.90
CA PHE A 304 -0.11 7.62 12.03
C PHE A 304 -0.61 6.55 13.01
N VAL A 305 -0.76 5.29 12.56
CA VAL A 305 -1.21 4.19 13.42
C VAL A 305 -0.22 3.92 14.54
N PHE A 306 1.08 3.98 14.24
CA PHE A 306 2.16 3.79 15.20
C PHE A 306 2.22 4.91 16.24
N GLY A 307 1.76 6.12 15.89
CA GLY A 307 1.69 7.26 16.81
C GLY A 307 0.43 7.33 17.69
N CYS A 308 -0.56 6.45 17.46
CA CYS A 308 -1.84 6.48 18.14
C CYS A 308 -1.94 5.42 19.25
N SER A 309 -1.80 5.83 20.52
CA SER A 309 -1.90 4.92 21.67
C SER A 309 -3.24 4.16 21.75
N PHE A 310 -4.33 4.74 21.24
CA PHE A 310 -5.64 4.10 21.21
C PHE A 310 -5.81 3.09 20.06
N ARG A 311 -4.86 3.00 19.12
CA ARG A 311 -4.81 2.02 18.02
C ARG A 311 -3.76 0.93 18.24
N ARG A 312 -3.36 0.66 19.49
CA ARG A 312 -2.34 -0.35 19.82
C ARG A 312 -2.58 -1.73 19.18
N ASP A 313 -3.82 -2.16 19.05
CA ASP A 313 -4.16 -3.44 18.41
C ASP A 313 -3.78 -3.49 16.91
N TRP A 314 -3.71 -2.34 16.25
CA TRP A 314 -3.34 -2.24 14.83
C TRP A 314 -1.84 -2.43 14.65
N VAL A 315 -1.02 -1.88 15.57
CA VAL A 315 0.43 -2.08 15.62
C VAL A 315 0.73 -3.53 16.00
N ARG A 316 0.05 -4.06 17.03
CA ARG A 316 0.17 -5.48 17.43
C ARG A 316 -0.17 -6.43 16.28
N LEU A 317 -1.16 -6.07 15.45
CA LEU A 317 -1.50 -6.87 14.28
C LEU A 317 -0.37 -6.83 13.24
N TYR A 318 0.24 -5.66 13.01
CA TYR A 318 1.39 -5.53 12.11
C TYR A 318 2.56 -6.43 12.55
N GLU A 319 2.96 -6.35 13.82
CA GLU A 319 4.02 -7.19 14.41
C GLU A 319 3.69 -8.68 14.25
N LYS A 320 2.44 -9.07 14.52
CA LYS A 320 1.99 -10.45 14.38
C LYS A 320 2.05 -10.95 12.93
N VAL A 321 1.76 -10.07 11.97
CA VAL A 321 1.87 -10.38 10.53
C VAL A 321 3.32 -10.58 10.12
N LEU A 322 4.23 -9.67 10.53
CA LEU A 322 5.67 -9.81 10.27
C LEU A 322 6.21 -11.13 10.83
N GLN A 323 5.87 -11.43 12.09
CA GLN A 323 6.27 -12.70 12.71
C GLN A 323 5.73 -13.91 11.94
N TYR A 324 4.43 -13.94 11.63
CA TYR A 324 3.81 -15.07 10.93
C TYR A 324 4.38 -15.29 9.53
N CYS A 325 4.66 -14.22 8.79
CA CYS A 325 5.28 -14.30 7.47
C CYS A 325 6.74 -14.75 7.55
N SER A 326 7.50 -14.26 8.54
CA SER A 326 8.88 -14.68 8.80
C SER A 326 8.97 -16.17 9.12
N GLU A 327 8.13 -16.67 10.04
CA GLU A 327 8.06 -18.09 10.43
C GLU A 327 7.68 -19.01 9.26
N ARG A 328 7.00 -18.49 8.24
CA ARG A 328 6.63 -19.20 7.02
C ARG A 328 7.62 -19.05 5.88
N GLY A 329 8.75 -18.37 6.10
CA GLY A 329 9.78 -18.18 5.09
C GLY A 329 9.31 -17.31 3.92
N ALA A 330 8.53 -16.27 4.19
CA ALA A 330 8.18 -15.26 3.19
C ALA A 330 9.40 -14.43 2.79
N TRP A 331 9.45 -13.97 1.53
CA TRP A 331 10.31 -12.86 1.14
C TRP A 331 9.59 -11.53 1.42
N MET A 332 9.96 -10.84 2.50
CA MET A 332 9.32 -9.59 2.92
C MET A 332 10.16 -8.39 2.48
N THR A 333 9.63 -7.57 1.58
CA THR A 333 10.43 -6.53 0.92
C THR A 333 9.57 -5.36 0.40
N SER A 334 10.23 -4.33 -0.14
CA SER A 334 9.63 -3.17 -0.79
C SER A 334 9.02 -3.50 -2.17
N GLY A 335 8.12 -2.63 -2.63
CA GLY A 335 7.55 -2.66 -3.98
C GLY A 335 8.61 -2.54 -5.07
N GLU A 336 9.64 -1.72 -4.90
CA GLU A 336 10.76 -1.60 -5.83
C GLU A 336 11.51 -2.93 -6.00
N GLU A 337 11.79 -3.65 -4.92
CA GLU A 337 12.46 -4.95 -5.00
C GLU A 337 11.57 -6.00 -5.65
N ILE A 338 10.27 -6.00 -5.36
CA ILE A 338 9.30 -6.85 -6.08
C ILE A 338 9.32 -6.52 -7.57
N TYR A 339 9.25 -5.24 -7.94
CA TYR A 339 9.31 -4.78 -9.34
C TYR A 339 10.59 -5.25 -10.03
N ARG A 340 11.76 -5.02 -9.41
CA ARG A 340 13.06 -5.42 -9.96
C ARG A 340 13.15 -6.93 -10.16
N TRP A 341 12.68 -7.71 -9.21
CA TRP A 341 12.61 -9.17 -9.34
C TRP A 341 11.68 -9.60 -10.46
N TRP A 342 10.50 -8.99 -10.55
CA TRP A 342 9.49 -9.34 -11.54
C TRP A 342 9.94 -9.05 -12.97
N GLU A 343 10.56 -7.89 -13.20
CA GLU A 343 11.06 -7.50 -14.51
C GLU A 343 12.25 -8.35 -14.95
N ASN A 344 13.15 -8.73 -14.04
CA ASN A 344 14.30 -9.58 -14.36
C ASN A 344 13.92 -11.02 -14.75
N ARG A 345 12.69 -11.45 -14.45
CA ARG A 345 12.13 -12.75 -14.85
C ARG A 345 11.40 -12.72 -16.19
N SER A 346 11.01 -11.53 -16.65
CA SER A 346 10.05 -11.31 -17.75
C SER A 346 10.69 -11.38 -19.13
#